data_AF-A0A644W1D4-F1
#
_entry.id   AF-A0A644W1D4-F1
#
_cell.length_a   1.000
_cell.length_b   1.000
_cell.length_c   1.000
_cell.angle_alpha   90.00
_cell.angle_beta   90.00
_cell.angle_gamma   90.00
#
_symmetry.space_group_name_H-M   'P 1'
#
loop_
_entity.id
_entity.type
_entity.pdbx_description
1 polymer ?
#
loop_
_entity_poly.entity_id
_entity_poly.type
_entity_poly.pdbx_seq_one_letter_code
_entity_poly.pdbx_strand_id
1 'polypeptide(L)'
;MGNIWKVILGVAATAVSLVIYPIILDGVAAITSNANIADYTGLSAFANVLPLLILVGMIFGGGLLTFQGARGMRSGSKSKSGKKYS
;
A
#
# COMPACT_ATOMS: atom_id res chain seq x y z
N MET A 1 -9.70 -13.34 13.16
CA MET A 1 -10.01 -11.91 12.87
C MET A 1 -11.15 -11.83 11.87
N GLY A 2 -12.21 -11.06 12.17
CA GLY A 2 -13.35 -10.91 11.27
C GLY A 2 -12.97 -10.22 9.96
N ASN A 3 -13.71 -10.51 8.87
CA ASN A 3 -13.43 -9.93 7.55
C ASN A 3 -13.49 -8.38 7.54
N ILE A 4 -14.29 -7.78 8.42
CA ILE A 4 -14.35 -6.32 8.65
C ILE A 4 -13.02 -5.74 9.15
N TRP A 5 -12.29 -6.48 9.99
CA TRP A 5 -11.01 -6.06 10.54
C TRP A 5 -9.94 -5.96 9.45
N LYS A 6 -9.98 -6.86 8.46
CA LYS A 6 -9.09 -6.82 7.29
C LYS A 6 -9.35 -5.58 6.42
N VAL A 7 -10.61 -5.17 6.29
CA VAL A 7 -10.99 -3.94 5.58
C VAL A 7 -10.44 -2.71 6.31
N ILE A 8 -10.67 -2.62 7.62
CA ILE A 8 -10.20 -1.48 8.44
C ILE A 8 -8.67 -1.37 8.37
N LEU A 9 -7.96 -2.48 8.53
CA LEU A 9 -6.50 -2.51 8.44
C LEU A 9 -5.99 -2.14 7.04
N GLY A 10 -6.66 -2.61 5.98
CA GLY A 10 -6.27 -2.27 4.61
C GLY A 10 -6.43 -0.77 4.31
N VAL A 11 -7.54 -0.17 4.75
CA VAL A 11 -7.77 1.28 4.60
C VAL A 11 -6.77 2.08 5.43
N ALA A 12 -6.54 1.69 6.70
CA ALA A 12 -5.56 2.34 7.56
C ALA A 12 -4.15 2.26 6.99
N ALA A 13 -3.73 1.08 6.50
CA ALA A 13 -2.43 0.90 5.85
C ALA A 13 -2.28 1.80 4.62
N THR A 14 -3.34 1.93 3.81
CA THR A 14 -3.34 2.82 2.64
C THR A 14 -3.19 4.28 3.04
N ALA A 15 -3.91 4.73 4.07
CA ALA A 15 -3.80 6.10 4.58
C ALA A 15 -2.40 6.39 5.14
N VAL A 16 -1.83 5.47 5.92
CA VAL A 16 -0.45 5.58 6.44
C VAL A 16 0.57 5.66 5.31
N SER A 17 0.36 4.92 4.22
CA SER A 17 1.23 4.95 3.04
C SER A 17 1.33 6.34 2.43
N LEU A 18 0.21 7.08 2.37
CA LEU A 18 0.15 8.44 1.85
C LEU A 18 0.83 9.45 2.80
N VAL A 19 0.75 9.21 4.11
CA VAL A 19 1.40 10.05 5.12
C VAL A 19 2.93 9.84 5.16
N ILE A 20 3.39 8.60 4.98
CA ILE A 20 4.83 8.27 4.99
C ILE A 20 5.52 8.67 3.69
N TYR A 21 4.81 8.70 2.57
CA TYR A 21 5.37 9.02 1.26
C TYR A 21 6.25 10.30 1.21
N PRO A 22 5.83 11.47 1.74
CA PRO A 22 6.69 12.66 1.76
C PRO A 22 8.01 12.44 2.53
N ILE A 23 7.99 11.66 3.61
CA ILE A 23 9.20 11.34 4.39
C ILE A 23 10.18 10.52 3.54
N ILE A 24 9.67 9.62 2.69
CA ILE A 24 10.49 8.85 1.75
C ILE A 24 11.11 9.78 0.71
N LEU A 25 10.34 10.73 0.18
CA LEU A 25 10.85 11.72 -0.79
C LEU A 25 11.96 12.59 -0.18
N ASP A 26 11.77 13.07 1.04
CA ASP A 26 12.79 13.85 1.76
C ASP A 26 14.07 13.04 2.00
N GLY A 27 13.93 11.77 2.38
CA GLY A 27 15.07 10.86 2.57
C GLY A 27 15.86 10.63 1.27
N VAL A 28 15.16 10.43 0.15
CA VAL A 28 15.82 10.27 -1.15
C VAL A 28 16.51 11.56 -1.59
N ALA A 29 15.88 12.72 -1.41
CA ALA A 29 16.47 14.02 -1.72
C ALA A 29 17.75 14.29 -0.90
N ALA A 30 17.75 13.92 0.39
CA ALA A 30 18.93 14.05 1.23
C ALA A 30 20.07 13.13 0.75
N ILE A 31 19.78 11.91 0.29
CA ILE A 31 20.80 10.98 -0.22
C ILE A 31 21.36 11.49 -1.55
N THR A 32 20.51 11.91 -2.48
CA THR A 32 20.97 12.42 -3.79
C THR A 32 21.76 13.71 -3.65
N SER A 33 21.38 14.61 -2.73
CA SER A 33 22.12 15.86 -2.49
C SER A 33 23.53 15.64 -1.92
N ASN A 34 23.77 14.54 -1.21
CA ASN A 34 25.06 14.25 -0.57
C ASN A 34 25.92 13.26 -1.38
N ALA A 35 25.32 12.56 -2.34
CA ALA A 35 26.05 11.70 -3.25
C ALA A 35 26.73 12.54 -4.34
N ASN A 36 27.98 12.22 -4.68
CA ASN A 36 28.61 12.76 -5.88
C ASN A 36 27.95 12.13 -7.11
N ILE A 37 26.77 12.62 -7.50
CA ILE A 37 25.92 12.06 -8.58
C ILE A 37 26.68 11.98 -9.92
N ALA A 38 27.75 12.76 -10.08
CA ALA A 38 28.64 12.73 -11.23
C ALA A 38 29.27 11.34 -11.47
N ASP A 39 29.52 10.57 -10.41
CA ASP A 39 30.14 9.24 -10.50
C ASP A 39 29.12 8.12 -10.72
N TYR A 40 27.82 8.40 -10.55
CA TYR A 40 26.74 7.40 -10.59
C TYR A 40 25.53 7.90 -11.38
N THR A 41 25.63 7.88 -12.71
CA THR A 41 24.55 8.27 -13.64
C THR A 41 23.23 7.50 -13.42
N GLY A 42 23.31 6.24 -12.97
CA GLY A 42 22.13 5.42 -12.66
C GLY A 42 21.40 5.84 -11.37
N LEU A 43 22.08 6.49 -10.42
CA LEU A 43 21.52 6.82 -9.10
C LEU A 43 20.39 7.84 -9.22
N SER A 44 20.49 8.80 -10.13
CA SER A 44 19.44 9.81 -10.38
C SER A 44 18.15 9.17 -10.92
N ALA A 45 18.26 8.24 -11.87
CA ALA A 45 17.10 7.53 -12.40
C ALA A 45 16.43 6.67 -11.31
N PHE A 46 17.23 5.95 -10.52
CA PHE A 46 16.73 5.15 -9.40
C PHE A 46 16.07 6.01 -8.31
N ALA A 47 16.66 7.15 -7.96
CA ALA A 47 16.11 8.06 -6.97
C ALA A 47 14.73 8.63 -7.36
N ASN A 48 14.47 8.81 -8.66
CA ASN A 48 13.16 9.28 -9.13
C ASN A 48 12.11 8.15 -9.21
N VAL A 49 12.52 6.93 -9.54
CA VAL A 49 11.58 5.81 -9.79
C VAL A 49 11.29 5.00 -8.52
N LEU A 50 12.29 4.79 -7.67
CA LEU A 50 12.18 3.92 -6.49
C LEU A 50 11.10 4.39 -5.48
N PRO A 51 10.98 5.70 -5.14
CA PRO A 51 9.94 6.15 -4.23
C PRO A 51 8.53 5.87 -4.77
N LEU A 52 8.33 6.03 -6.09
CA LEU A 52 7.06 5.74 -6.74
C LEU A 52 6.73 4.25 -6.69
N LEU A 53 7.71 3.36 -6.91
CA LEU A 53 7.50 1.91 -6.78
C LEU A 53 7.14 1.51 -5.35
N ILE A 54 7.79 2.12 -4.36
CA ILE A 54 7.45 1.90 -2.94
C ILE A 54 6.01 2.35 -2.67
N LEU A 55 5.60 3.53 -3.13
CA LEU A 55 4.24 4.04 -2.98
C LEU A 55 3.20 3.09 -3.60
N VAL A 56 3.44 2.67 -4.84
CA VAL A 56 2.55 1.72 -5.53
C VAL A 56 2.47 0.40 -4.77
N GLY A 57 3.59 -0.14 -4.29
CA GLY A 57 3.62 -1.37 -3.51
C GLY A 57 2.84 -1.25 -2.19
N MET A 58 2.99 -0.14 -1.48
CA MET A 58 2.27 0.11 -0.23
C MET A 58 0.77 0.28 -0.43
N ILE A 59 0.35 1.08 -1.42
CA ILE A 59 -1.06 1.26 -1.77
C ILE A 59 -1.67 -0.05 -2.26
N PHE A 60 -0.95 -0.80 -3.10
CA PHE A 60 -1.40 -2.09 -3.59
C PHE A 60 -1.57 -3.11 -2.45
N GLY A 61 -0.65 -3.15 -1.50
CA GLY A 61 -0.74 -3.98 -0.30
C GLY A 61 -1.98 -3.65 0.56
N GLY A 62 -2.21 -2.37 0.85
CA GLY A 62 -3.40 -1.91 1.57
C GLY A 62 -4.71 -2.17 0.80
N GLY A 63 -4.69 -1.96 -0.51
CA GLY A 63 -5.81 -2.23 -1.41
C GLY A 63 -6.17 -3.72 -1.49
N LEU A 64 -5.17 -4.60 -1.57
CA LEU A 64 -5.38 -6.06 -1.58
C LEU A 64 -5.99 -6.56 -0.27
N LEU A 65 -5.51 -6.07 0.87
CA LEU A 65 -6.06 -6.42 2.19
C LEU A 65 -7.53 -6.00 2.30
N THR A 66 -7.83 -4.79 1.83
CA THR A 66 -9.20 -4.25 1.76
C THR A 66 -10.08 -5.10 0.86
N PHE A 67 -9.58 -5.46 -0.34
CA PHE A 67 -10.30 -6.28 -1.31
C PHE A 67 -10.61 -7.69 -0.77
N GLN A 68 -9.63 -8.36 -0.16
CA GLN A 68 -9.84 -9.67 0.45
C GLN A 68 -10.85 -9.61 1.59
N GLY A 69 -10.79 -8.57 2.42
CA GLY A 69 -11.76 -8.33 3.49
C GLY A 69 -13.18 -8.15 2.93
N ALA A 70 -13.34 -7.26 1.95
CA ALA A 70 -14.64 -6.97 1.33
C ALA A 70 -15.23 -8.19 0.61
N ARG A 71 -14.41 -8.96 -0.12
CA ARG A 71 -14.83 -10.19 -0.79
C ARG A 71 -15.26 -11.27 0.22
N GLY A 72 -14.51 -11.42 1.32
CA GLY A 72 -14.85 -12.34 2.41
C GLY A 72 -16.18 -11.99 3.10
N MET A 73 -16.49 -10.71 3.27
CA MET A 73 -17.78 -10.25 3.81
C MET A 73 -18.95 -10.59 2.87
N ARG A 74 -18.80 -10.34 1.56
CA ARG A 74 -19.83 -10.66 0.56
C ARG A 74 -20.14 -12.16 0.48
N SER A 75 -19.12 -13.02 0.55
CA SER A 75 -19.29 -14.48 0.52
C SER A 75 -20.02 -15.00 1.77
N GLY A 76 -19.68 -14.51 2.97
CA GLY A 76 -20.36 -14.89 4.21
C GLY A 76 -21.83 -14.47 4.26
N SER A 77 -22.18 -13.33 3.65
CA SER A 77 -23.56 -12.86 3.57
C SER A 77 -24.44 -13.74 2.67
N LYS A 78 -23.89 -14.28 1.56
CA LYS A 78 -24.59 -15.24 0.68
C LYS A 78 -24.87 -16.57 1.40
N SER A 79 -23.92 -17.07 2.19
CA SER A 79 -24.08 -18.33 2.94
C SER A 79 -25.18 -18.27 4.00
N LYS A 80 -25.32 -17.13 4.72
CA LYS A 80 -26.41 -16.94 5.70
C LYS A 80 -27.78 -16.80 5.04
N SER A 81 -27.85 -16.25 3.82
CA SER A 81 -29.11 -16.13 3.08
C SER A 81 -29.65 -17.48 2.61
N GLY A 82 -28.79 -18.41 2.17
CA GLY A 82 -29.22 -19.75 1.72
C GLY A 82 -29.75 -20.63 2.85
N LYS A 83 -29.30 -20.43 4.08
CA LYS A 83 -29.75 -21.19 5.26
C LYS A 83 -31.12 -20.75 5.80
N LYS A 84 -31.66 -19.60 5.37
CA LYS A 84 -32.99 -19.13 5.80
C LYS A 84 -34.14 -19.69 4.97
N TYR A 85 -33.83 -20.40 3.89
CA TYR A 85 -34.83 -20.95 2.96
C TYR A 85 -34.71 -22.48 2.81
N SER A 86 -34.02 -23.17 3.73
CA SER A 86 -33.86 -24.62 3.75
C SER A 86 -34.42 -25.22 5.03
#